data_AF-A0A0L0W8I0-F1
#
_entry.id   AF-A0A0L0W8I0-F1
#
_cell.length_a   1.000
_cell.length_b   1.000
_cell.length_c   1.000
_cell.angle_alpha   90.00
_cell.angle_beta   90.00
_cell.angle_gamma   90.00
#
_symmetry.space_group_name_H-M   'P 1'
#
loop_
_entity.id
_entity.type
_entity.pdbx_description
1 polymer ?
#
loop_
_entity_poly.entity_id
_entity_poly.type
_entity_poly.pdbx_seq_one_letter_code
_entity_poly.pdbx_strand_id
1 'polypeptide(L)'
;MSEKFNEEIKREIGKKVEYDKDTILKVAQDGLEKYFKVKVSTNDKQIKYYDPNDLVESKTNKPIYEGIGITALSEGEPKINEIRGFEARINPDSNEILRLSVDKHVKGNAKDTVKDEEGKNIAIQFIKENKLIENIDSMKFIERTDEKGISSFKFEYDQNKTMTIVINSLKEVISFIHEDKQ
;
A
#
# COMPACT_ATOMS: atom_id res chain seq x y z
N MET A 1 -22.30 27.45 19.40
CA MET A 1 -20.95 26.87 19.23
C MET A 1 -19.99 28.03 19.01
N SER A 2 -18.97 28.19 19.87
CA SER A 2 -18.11 29.38 19.85
C SER A 2 -17.00 29.27 18.79
N GLU A 3 -16.62 30.38 18.15
CA GLU A 3 -15.54 30.46 17.17
C GLU A 3 -14.21 29.86 17.68
N LYS A 4 -13.97 29.92 19.00
CA LYS A 4 -12.80 29.30 19.64
C LYS A 4 -12.74 27.78 19.48
N PHE A 5 -13.88 27.09 19.52
CA PHE A 5 -13.94 25.64 19.33
C PHE A 5 -13.61 25.24 17.88
N ASN A 6 -14.06 26.04 16.91
CA ASN A 6 -13.73 25.82 15.50
C ASN A 6 -12.27 26.17 15.18
N GLU A 7 -11.67 27.15 15.85
CA GLU A 7 -10.24 27.45 15.71
C GLU A 7 -9.36 26.37 16.34
N GLU A 8 -9.75 25.82 17.49
CA GLU A 8 -9.01 24.76 18.19
C GLU A 8 -9.00 23.45 17.37
N ILE A 9 -10.15 23.08 16.79
CA ILE A 9 -10.24 21.96 15.84
C ILE A 9 -9.39 22.20 14.58
N LYS A 10 -9.40 23.41 14.00
CA LYS A 10 -8.51 23.72 12.86
C LYS A 10 -7.03 23.65 13.23
N ARG A 11 -6.68 23.97 14.48
CA ARG A 11 -5.30 23.93 14.99
C ARG A 11 -4.80 22.52 15.23
N GLU A 12 -5.67 21.58 15.63
CA GLU A 12 -5.32 20.16 15.78
C GLU A 12 -5.21 19.47 14.42
N ILE A 13 -6.09 19.79 13.47
CA ILE A 13 -6.13 19.16 12.13
C ILE A 13 -5.00 19.67 11.21
N GLY A 14 -4.48 20.87 11.47
CA GLY A 14 -3.36 21.45 10.71
C GLY A 14 -1.96 21.06 11.19
N LYS A 15 -1.83 20.19 12.21
CA LYS A 15 -0.50 19.72 12.64
C LYS A 15 -0.06 18.59 11.72
N LYS A 16 0.99 18.85 10.94
CA LYS A 16 1.75 17.80 10.26
C LYS A 16 2.15 16.75 11.29
N VAL A 17 1.98 15.48 10.94
CA VAL A 17 2.49 14.41 11.78
C VAL A 17 4.01 14.57 11.82
N GLU A 18 4.59 14.60 13.01
CA GLU A 18 6.05 14.60 13.13
C GLU A 18 6.53 13.15 12.94
N TYR A 19 7.31 12.92 11.90
CA TYR A 19 7.87 11.60 11.61
C TYR A 19 9.28 11.72 11.06
N ASP A 20 10.10 10.71 11.34
CA ASP A 20 11.42 10.62 10.75
C ASP A 20 11.35 10.01 9.35
N LYS A 21 11.62 10.84 8.34
CA LYS A 21 11.60 10.45 6.93
C LYS A 21 12.56 9.31 6.61
N ASP A 22 13.70 9.24 7.29
CA ASP A 22 14.71 8.22 7.04
C ASP A 22 14.26 6.87 7.61
N THR A 23 13.67 6.86 8.81
CA THR A 23 13.04 5.68 9.39
C THR A 23 11.91 5.16 8.50
N ILE A 24 11.00 6.04 8.07
CA ILE A 24 9.85 5.67 7.23
C ILE A 24 10.32 5.10 5.88
N LEU A 25 11.33 5.70 5.26
CA LEU A 25 11.92 5.19 4.03
C LEU A 25 12.58 3.81 4.23
N LYS A 26 13.33 3.65 5.32
CA LYS A 26 14.00 2.38 5.64
C LYS A 26 12.99 1.26 5.87
N VAL A 27 11.91 1.51 6.61
CA VAL A 27 10.82 0.54 6.81
C VAL A 27 10.25 0.08 5.46
N ALA A 28 10.04 1.00 4.52
CA ALA A 28 9.58 0.64 3.19
C ALA A 28 10.61 -0.24 2.44
N GLN A 29 11.90 0.13 2.47
CA GLN A 29 12.97 -0.64 1.83
C GLN A 29 13.11 -2.06 2.41
N ASP A 30 13.12 -2.19 3.74
CA ASP A 30 13.16 -3.46 4.45
C ASP A 30 11.92 -4.32 4.12
N GLY A 31 10.75 -3.67 3.98
CA GLY A 31 9.52 -4.29 3.50
C GLY A 31 9.65 -4.89 2.10
N LEU A 32 10.27 -4.17 1.15
CA LEU A 32 10.47 -4.66 -0.22
C LEU A 32 11.33 -5.92 -0.25
N GLU A 33 12.40 -5.94 0.55
CA GLU A 33 13.28 -7.12 0.66
C GLU A 33 12.54 -8.28 1.34
N LYS A 34 11.79 -8.00 2.42
CA LYS A 34 11.04 -9.01 3.17
C LYS A 34 9.95 -9.66 2.31
N TYR A 35 9.08 -8.86 1.71
CA TYR A 35 7.83 -9.33 1.10
C TYR A 35 7.98 -9.66 -0.39
N PHE A 36 8.79 -8.90 -1.14
CA PHE A 36 8.93 -9.08 -2.58
C PHE A 36 10.32 -9.60 -3.00
N LYS A 37 11.23 -9.82 -2.04
CA LYS A 37 12.61 -10.28 -2.28
C LYS A 37 13.37 -9.36 -3.22
N VAL A 38 13.09 -8.07 -3.14
CA VAL A 38 13.65 -7.03 -3.99
C VAL A 38 14.43 -6.03 -3.16
N LYS A 39 15.60 -5.62 -3.67
CA LYS A 39 16.35 -4.47 -3.16
C LYS A 39 16.20 -3.30 -4.11
N VAL A 40 15.71 -2.18 -3.61
CA VAL A 40 15.56 -0.94 -4.38
C VAL A 40 16.49 0.13 -3.81
N SER A 41 17.47 0.54 -4.62
CA SER A 41 18.27 1.74 -4.36
C SER A 41 17.42 2.98 -4.55
N THR A 42 17.59 3.97 -3.68
CA THR A 42 16.89 5.26 -3.74
C THR A 42 17.78 6.39 -4.24
N ASN A 43 19.07 6.13 -4.50
CA ASN A 43 20.05 7.15 -4.91
C ASN A 43 19.69 7.83 -6.25
N ASP A 44 18.96 7.14 -7.13
CA ASP A 44 18.55 7.60 -8.44
C ASP A 44 17.05 7.94 -8.52
N LYS A 45 16.37 8.04 -7.37
CA LYS A 45 14.91 8.16 -7.31
C LYS A 45 14.46 9.51 -6.77
N GLN A 46 13.41 10.04 -7.37
CA GLN A 46 12.67 11.14 -6.78
C GLN A 46 11.78 10.58 -5.66
N ILE A 47 12.07 10.98 -4.43
CA ILE A 47 11.30 10.57 -3.24
C ILE A 47 10.32 11.68 -2.87
N LYS A 48 9.04 11.32 -2.76
CA LYS A 48 7.96 12.19 -2.27
C LYS A 48 7.31 11.56 -1.06
N TYR A 49 6.94 12.41 -0.11
CA TYR A 49 6.20 12.03 1.09
C TYR A 49 4.86 12.74 1.10
N TYR A 50 3.82 12.04 1.56
CA TYR A 50 2.46 12.55 1.63
C TYR A 50 1.95 12.39 3.06
N ASP A 51 1.57 13.50 3.68
CA ASP A 51 0.98 13.50 5.02
C ASP A 51 -0.54 13.20 4.89
N PRO A 52 -1.09 12.25 5.66
CA PRO A 52 -2.52 11.94 5.63
C PRO A 52 -3.40 13.17 5.97
N ASN A 53 -2.88 14.13 6.74
CA ASN A 53 -3.59 15.36 7.08
C ASN A 53 -3.65 16.37 5.92
N ASP A 54 -2.86 16.18 4.84
CA ASP A 54 -2.92 17.04 3.65
C ASP A 54 -4.16 16.73 2.78
N LEU A 55 -4.77 15.56 2.94
CA LEU A 55 -5.94 15.14 2.16
C LEU A 55 -7.03 14.55 3.07
N VAL A 56 -7.92 15.43 3.55
CA VAL A 56 -9.05 15.08 4.41
C VAL A 56 -10.37 15.06 3.64
N GLU A 57 -11.26 14.14 4.00
CA GLU A 57 -12.61 14.10 3.46
C GLU A 57 -13.41 15.29 4.02
N SER A 58 -14.04 16.07 3.14
CA SER A 58 -14.75 17.30 3.52
C SER A 58 -15.93 17.09 4.47
N LYS A 59 -16.55 15.90 4.47
CA LYS A 59 -17.72 15.60 5.29
C LYS A 59 -17.35 15.19 6.71
N THR A 60 -16.36 14.32 6.87
CA THR A 60 -15.94 13.79 8.17
C THR A 60 -14.76 14.55 8.77
N ASN A 61 -14.07 15.36 7.97
CA ASN A 61 -12.85 16.07 8.33
C ASN A 61 -11.74 15.13 8.82
N LYS A 62 -11.78 13.87 8.37
CA LYS A 62 -10.79 12.84 8.65
C LYS A 62 -9.91 12.62 7.42
N PRO A 63 -8.64 12.22 7.59
CA PRO A 63 -7.80 11.78 6.49
C PRO A 63 -8.51 10.76 5.59
N ILE A 64 -8.38 10.91 4.27
CA ILE A 64 -8.94 9.94 3.31
C ILE A 64 -8.20 8.59 3.40
N TYR A 65 -6.95 8.62 3.84
CA TYR A 65 -6.10 7.46 4.05
C TYR A 65 -5.31 7.58 5.34
N GLU A 66 -4.89 6.42 5.87
CA GLU A 66 -4.03 6.34 7.04
C GLU A 66 -2.55 6.19 6.66
N GLY A 67 -1.68 6.62 7.57
CA GLY A 67 -0.23 6.51 7.45
C GLY A 67 0.41 7.53 6.51
N ILE A 68 1.73 7.66 6.64
CA ILE A 68 2.57 8.49 5.76
C ILE A 68 2.75 7.76 4.43
N GLY A 69 2.36 8.41 3.34
CA GLY A 69 2.61 7.92 1.99
C GLY A 69 4.04 8.19 1.54
N ILE A 70 4.66 7.24 0.85
CA ILE A 70 5.96 7.40 0.17
C ILE A 70 5.79 6.99 -1.27
N THR A 71 6.37 7.77 -2.18
CA THR A 71 6.63 7.35 -3.55
C THR A 71 8.11 7.56 -3.83
N ALA A 72 8.80 6.53 -4.32
CA ALA A 72 10.19 6.62 -4.77
C ALA A 72 10.29 6.03 -6.17
N LEU A 73 10.41 6.89 -7.19
CA LEU A 73 10.42 6.50 -8.61
C LEU A 73 11.68 7.03 -9.31
N SER A 74 12.30 6.22 -10.15
CA SER A 74 13.32 6.67 -11.09
C SER A 74 12.73 7.63 -12.13
N GLU A 75 13.56 8.55 -12.61
CA GLU A 75 13.25 9.37 -13.78
C GLU A 75 13.34 8.53 -15.06
N GLY A 76 12.36 8.69 -15.96
CA GLY A 76 12.31 7.97 -17.24
C GLY A 76 11.49 6.68 -17.22
N GLU A 77 11.39 6.05 -18.39
CA GLU A 77 10.70 4.77 -18.54
C GLU A 77 11.63 3.61 -18.13
N PRO A 78 11.17 2.70 -17.26
CA PRO A 78 11.95 1.52 -16.89
C PRO A 78 12.11 0.58 -18.08
N LYS A 79 13.25 -0.10 -18.21
CA LYS A 79 13.38 -1.19 -19.18
C LYS A 79 12.62 -2.42 -18.70
N ILE A 80 12.41 -3.37 -19.62
CA ILE A 80 11.81 -4.67 -19.30
C ILE A 80 12.59 -5.34 -18.18
N ASN A 81 11.84 -5.79 -17.17
CA ASN A 81 12.28 -6.40 -15.91
C ASN A 81 13.05 -5.48 -14.96
N GLU A 82 13.14 -4.18 -15.25
CA GLU A 82 13.66 -3.20 -14.30
C GLU A 82 12.57 -2.75 -13.32
N ILE A 83 13.01 -2.39 -12.12
CA ILE A 83 12.17 -1.86 -11.07
C ILE A 83 12.28 -0.35 -11.15
N ARG A 84 11.20 0.29 -11.59
CA ARG A 84 11.11 1.74 -11.67
C ARG A 84 11.15 2.36 -10.28
N GLY A 85 10.53 1.69 -9.31
CA GLY A 85 10.47 2.19 -7.95
C GLY A 85 9.43 1.49 -7.11
N PHE A 86 8.95 2.19 -6.08
CA PHE A 86 7.96 1.68 -5.15
C PHE A 86 7.08 2.77 -4.57
N GLU A 87 5.95 2.32 -4.02
CA GLU A 87 5.06 3.12 -3.19
C GLU A 87 4.84 2.41 -1.86
N ALA A 88 4.72 3.17 -0.78
CA ALA A 88 4.41 2.65 0.54
C ALA A 88 3.42 3.55 1.29
N ARG A 89 2.67 2.99 2.23
CA ARG A 89 2.00 3.73 3.31
C ARG A 89 2.38 3.08 4.64
N ILE A 90 2.88 3.88 5.57
CA ILE A 90 3.40 3.41 6.85
C ILE A 90 2.76 4.18 8.00
N ASN A 91 2.26 3.46 9.00
CA ASN A 91 1.85 4.07 10.25
C ASN A 91 3.10 4.63 10.97
N PRO A 92 3.19 5.94 11.21
CA PRO A 92 4.40 6.56 11.75
C PRO A 92 4.66 6.22 13.23
N ASP A 93 3.64 5.81 13.98
CA ASP A 93 3.76 5.48 15.40
C ASP A 93 4.21 4.02 15.60
N SER A 94 3.62 3.09 14.83
CA SER A 94 3.89 1.65 14.96
C SER A 94 4.93 1.12 13.97
N ASN A 95 5.30 1.90 12.95
CA ASN A 95 6.05 1.46 11.77
C ASN A 95 5.39 0.31 11.00
N GLU A 96 4.09 0.11 11.19
CA GLU A 96 3.32 -0.88 10.43
C GLU A 96 3.18 -0.46 8.97
N ILE A 97 3.44 -1.38 8.05
CA ILE A 97 3.27 -1.16 6.61
C ILE A 97 1.81 -1.43 6.25
N LEU A 98 1.06 -0.37 6.02
CA LEU A 98 -0.34 -0.40 5.60
C LEU A 98 -0.48 -0.66 4.09
N ARG A 99 0.51 -0.22 3.30
CA ARG A 99 0.58 -0.52 1.87
C ARG A 99 2.03 -0.65 1.45
N LEU A 100 2.31 -1.59 0.57
CA LEU A 100 3.58 -1.64 -0.14
C LEU A 100 3.33 -2.13 -1.56
N SER A 101 3.88 -1.41 -2.52
CA SER A 101 3.77 -1.71 -3.94
C SER A 101 5.12 -1.55 -4.62
N VAL A 102 5.53 -2.50 -5.44
CA VAL A 102 6.70 -2.40 -6.30
C VAL A 102 6.27 -2.15 -7.73
N ASP A 103 6.80 -1.09 -8.35
CA ASP A 103 6.60 -0.80 -9.78
C ASP A 103 7.69 -1.52 -10.57
N LYS A 104 7.37 -2.74 -10.99
CA LYS A 104 8.23 -3.58 -11.83
C LYS A 104 7.67 -3.60 -13.24
N HIS A 105 8.47 -3.15 -14.20
CA HIS A 105 8.08 -3.22 -15.60
C HIS A 105 8.25 -4.65 -16.09
N VAL A 106 7.15 -5.37 -16.31
CA VAL A 106 7.18 -6.75 -16.80
C VAL A 106 6.80 -6.80 -18.27
N LYS A 107 7.46 -7.67 -19.04
CA LYS A 107 7.06 -7.97 -20.43
C LYS A 107 5.86 -8.91 -20.42
N GLY A 108 4.70 -8.39 -20.03
CA GLY A 108 3.42 -9.07 -20.08
C GLY A 108 2.51 -8.47 -21.15
N ASN A 109 1.54 -9.25 -21.60
CA ASN A 109 0.43 -8.68 -22.37
C ASN A 109 -0.49 -7.97 -21.37
N ALA A 110 -0.82 -6.70 -21.59
CA ALA A 110 -1.72 -5.95 -20.70
C ALA A 110 -3.16 -6.51 -20.63
N LYS A 111 -3.43 -7.59 -21.37
CA LYS A 111 -4.70 -8.32 -21.39
C LYS A 111 -4.65 -9.64 -20.61
N ASP A 112 -3.47 -10.12 -20.24
CA ASP A 112 -3.33 -11.40 -19.55
C ASP A 112 -3.50 -11.18 -18.04
N THR A 113 -4.47 -11.83 -17.42
CA THR A 113 -4.72 -11.79 -15.98
C THR A 113 -4.66 -13.19 -15.39
N VAL A 114 -4.44 -13.27 -14.07
CA VAL A 114 -4.31 -14.58 -13.40
C VAL A 114 -5.68 -15.25 -13.35
N LYS A 115 -5.77 -16.57 -13.46
CA LYS A 115 -7.07 -17.27 -13.31
C LYS A 115 -7.59 -17.12 -11.88
N ASP A 116 -8.91 -17.15 -11.70
CA ASP A 116 -9.54 -16.76 -10.43
C ASP A 116 -9.10 -17.60 -9.23
N GLU A 117 -9.33 -18.91 -9.27
CA GLU A 117 -8.90 -19.83 -8.20
C GLU A 117 -7.38 -19.83 -8.00
N GLU A 118 -6.61 -19.70 -9.09
CA GLU A 118 -5.16 -19.66 -9.00
C GLU A 118 -4.66 -18.39 -8.28
N GLY A 119 -5.15 -17.22 -8.69
CA GLY A 119 -4.75 -15.94 -8.09
C GLY A 119 -5.22 -15.82 -6.65
N LYS A 120 -6.42 -16.32 -6.34
CA LYS A 120 -6.91 -16.41 -4.97
C LYS A 120 -6.01 -17.27 -4.10
N ASN A 121 -5.56 -18.43 -4.59
CA ASN A 121 -4.64 -19.30 -3.86
C ASN A 121 -3.27 -18.63 -3.63
N ILE A 122 -2.72 -17.96 -4.66
CA ILE A 122 -1.48 -17.19 -4.53
C ILE A 122 -1.63 -16.10 -3.47
N ALA A 123 -2.72 -15.33 -3.50
CA ALA A 123 -2.98 -14.27 -2.53
C ALA A 123 -3.08 -14.81 -1.09
N ILE A 124 -3.85 -15.88 -0.88
CA ILE A 124 -4.00 -16.51 0.45
C ILE A 124 -2.65 -17.06 0.94
N GLN A 125 -1.88 -17.70 0.07
CA GLN A 125 -0.57 -18.22 0.42
C GLN A 125 0.39 -17.10 0.81
N PHE A 126 0.41 -16.00 0.04
CA PHE A 126 1.23 -14.83 0.35
C PHE A 126 0.88 -14.21 1.71
N ILE A 127 -0.41 -14.06 2.02
CA ILE A 127 -0.88 -13.58 3.33
C ILE A 127 -0.39 -14.50 4.46
N LYS A 128 -0.51 -15.83 4.29
CA LYS A 128 -0.09 -16.84 5.28
C LYS A 128 1.40 -16.80 5.56
N GLU A 129 2.21 -16.90 4.50
CA GLU A 129 3.66 -16.99 4.60
C GLU A 129 4.28 -15.72 5.22
N ASN A 130 3.67 -14.56 4.95
CA ASN A 130 4.14 -13.27 5.46
C ASN A 130 3.46 -12.82 6.75
N LYS A 131 2.51 -13.61 7.27
CA LYS A 131 1.73 -13.31 8.49
C LYS A 131 1.12 -11.91 8.46
N LEU A 132 0.50 -11.54 7.34
CA LEU A 132 -0.08 -10.20 7.14
C LEU A 132 -1.41 -9.98 7.87
N ILE A 133 -2.03 -11.06 8.34
CA ILE A 133 -3.27 -11.05 9.12
C ILE A 133 -3.06 -11.97 10.32
N GLU A 134 -3.42 -11.52 11.52
CA GLU A 134 -3.28 -12.33 12.74
C GLU A 134 -4.25 -13.51 12.76
N ASN A 135 -5.54 -13.25 12.51
CA ASN A 135 -6.59 -14.25 12.49
C ASN A 135 -7.05 -14.57 11.07
N ILE A 136 -6.32 -15.47 10.41
CA ILE A 136 -6.62 -15.83 9.02
C ILE A 136 -7.96 -16.56 8.85
N ASP A 137 -8.45 -17.23 9.88
CA ASP A 137 -9.73 -17.95 9.83
C ASP A 137 -10.93 -16.98 9.73
N SER A 138 -10.73 -15.71 10.05
CA SER A 138 -11.73 -14.65 9.86
C SER A 138 -11.83 -14.19 8.39
N MET A 139 -10.88 -14.58 7.55
CA MET A 139 -10.73 -14.03 6.20
C MET A 139 -11.84 -14.53 5.26
N LYS A 140 -12.52 -13.60 4.61
CA LYS A 140 -13.57 -13.85 3.61
C LYS A 140 -13.22 -13.14 2.32
N PHE A 141 -13.23 -13.87 1.22
CA PHE A 141 -13.07 -13.27 -0.10
C PHE A 141 -14.27 -12.36 -0.42
N ILE A 142 -13.98 -11.15 -0.89
CA ILE A 142 -14.99 -10.15 -1.24
C ILE A 142 -15.13 -10.07 -2.76
N GLU A 143 -14.04 -9.72 -3.44
CA GLU A 143 -14.07 -9.49 -4.88
C GLU A 143 -12.69 -9.64 -5.51
N ARG A 144 -12.73 -9.78 -6.82
CA ARG A 144 -11.58 -9.67 -7.70
C ARG A 144 -11.84 -8.57 -8.71
N THR A 145 -10.85 -7.74 -8.94
CA THR A 145 -10.84 -6.75 -10.03
C THR A 145 -9.61 -6.93 -10.92
N ASP A 146 -9.77 -6.66 -12.21
CA ASP A 146 -8.70 -6.78 -13.20
C ASP A 146 -8.50 -5.44 -13.90
N GLU A 147 -7.25 -4.97 -13.97
CA GLU A 147 -6.88 -3.79 -14.74
C GLU A 147 -5.50 -3.98 -15.38
N LYS A 148 -5.41 -3.80 -16.71
CA LYS A 148 -4.14 -3.70 -17.46
C LYS A 148 -3.12 -4.82 -17.14
N GLY A 149 -3.58 -6.06 -17.06
CA GLY A 149 -2.73 -7.23 -16.81
C GLY A 149 -2.32 -7.41 -15.35
N ILE A 150 -3.07 -6.79 -14.44
CA ILE A 150 -2.96 -6.92 -13.00
C ILE A 150 -4.32 -7.38 -12.46
N SER A 151 -4.30 -8.32 -11.51
CA SER A 151 -5.47 -8.78 -10.77
C SER A 151 -5.35 -8.41 -9.30
N SER A 152 -6.36 -7.76 -8.75
CA SER A 152 -6.47 -7.45 -7.33
C SER A 152 -7.48 -8.38 -6.67
N PHE A 153 -7.09 -9.04 -5.58
CA PHE A 153 -7.92 -9.94 -4.80
C PHE A 153 -8.14 -9.33 -3.42
N LYS A 154 -9.40 -8.97 -3.12
CA LYS A 154 -9.78 -8.31 -1.87
C LYS A 154 -10.43 -9.29 -0.92
N PHE A 155 -9.97 -9.27 0.32
CA PHE A 155 -10.49 -10.08 1.42
C PHE A 155 -10.91 -9.16 2.56
N GLU A 156 -12.02 -9.49 3.22
CA GLU A 156 -12.41 -8.92 4.52
C GLU A 156 -11.88 -9.83 5.62
N TYR A 157 -11.46 -9.26 6.75
CA TYR A 157 -11.07 -10.00 7.96
C TYR A 157 -11.34 -9.13 9.19
N ASP A 158 -11.38 -9.74 10.38
CA ASP A 158 -11.68 -9.06 11.64
C ASP A 158 -12.90 -8.11 11.61
N GLN A 159 -13.92 -8.50 10.82
CA GLN A 159 -15.23 -7.86 10.62
C GLN A 159 -15.24 -6.47 9.96
N ASN A 160 -14.18 -5.67 10.08
CA ASN A 160 -14.12 -4.30 9.54
C ASN A 160 -12.78 -3.95 8.89
N LYS A 161 -11.95 -4.93 8.54
CA LYS A 161 -10.69 -4.68 7.84
C LYS A 161 -10.65 -5.37 6.50
N THR A 162 -9.88 -4.82 5.57
CA THR A 162 -9.68 -5.40 4.25
C THR A 162 -8.21 -5.54 3.91
N MET A 163 -7.89 -6.65 3.25
CA MET A 163 -6.57 -6.97 2.73
C MET A 163 -6.73 -7.16 1.22
N THR A 164 -6.04 -6.34 0.44
CA THR A 164 -6.01 -6.48 -1.02
C THR A 164 -4.62 -6.95 -1.44
N ILE A 165 -4.56 -8.06 -2.17
CA ILE A 165 -3.32 -8.56 -2.77
C ILE A 165 -3.38 -8.36 -4.27
N VAL A 166 -2.32 -7.78 -4.82
CA VAL A 166 -2.23 -7.41 -6.24
C VAL A 166 -1.19 -8.29 -6.92
N ILE A 167 -1.61 -8.96 -7.98
CA ILE A 167 -0.82 -9.98 -8.68
C ILE A 167 -0.70 -9.59 -10.15
N ASN A 168 0.51 -9.60 -10.69
CA ASN A 168 0.73 -9.32 -12.12
C ASN A 168 0.44 -10.56 -13.00
N SER A 169 0.43 -10.35 -14.32
CA SER A 169 0.25 -11.41 -15.32
C SER A 169 1.29 -12.55 -15.26
N LEU A 170 2.45 -12.30 -14.64
CA LEU A 170 3.48 -13.30 -14.39
C LEU A 170 3.27 -14.09 -13.08
N LYS A 171 2.12 -13.88 -12.42
CA LYS A 171 1.74 -14.53 -11.15
C LYS A 171 2.62 -14.10 -9.96
N GLU A 172 3.27 -12.95 -10.05
CA GLU A 172 4.05 -12.36 -8.96
C GLU A 172 3.16 -11.42 -8.14
N VAL A 173 3.21 -11.51 -6.81
CA VAL A 173 2.60 -10.52 -5.94
C VAL A 173 3.46 -9.26 -5.97
N ILE A 174 2.85 -8.14 -6.37
CA ILE A 174 3.53 -6.85 -6.56
C ILE A 174 3.03 -5.76 -5.61
N SER A 175 1.90 -5.98 -4.93
CA SER A 175 1.40 -5.06 -3.92
C SER A 175 0.50 -5.76 -2.90
N PHE A 176 0.50 -5.23 -1.69
CA PHE A 176 -0.55 -5.50 -0.70
C PHE A 176 -1.04 -4.20 -0.06
N ILE A 177 -2.29 -4.20 0.39
CA ILE A 177 -2.96 -3.06 0.99
C ILE A 177 -3.82 -3.51 2.16
N HIS A 178 -3.58 -2.94 3.34
CA HIS A 178 -4.36 -3.06 4.57
C HIS A 178 -5.16 -1.78 4.76
N GLU A 179 -6.49 -1.90 4.84
CA GLU A 179 -7.40 -0.77 5.00
C GLU A 179 -8.51 -1.11 5.99
N ASP A 180 -8.82 -0.16 6.87
CA ASP A 180 -10.06 -0.20 7.62
C ASP A 180 -11.24 0.08 6.68
N LYS A 181 -12.35 -0.61 6.93
CA LYS A 181 -13.59 -0.46 6.18
C LYS A 181 -14.24 0.87 6.57
N GLN A 182 -14.34 1.79 5.62
CA GLN A 182 -15.04 3.07 5.76
C GLN A 182 -16.56 2.92 5.71
#